data_AF-A0A527HUZ1-F1
#
_entry.id   AF-A0A527HUZ1-F1
#
_cell.length_a   1.000
_cell.length_b   1.000
_cell.length_c   1.000
_cell.angle_alpha   90.00
_cell.angle_beta   90.00
_cell.angle_gamma   90.00
#
_symmetry.space_group_name_H-M   'P 1'
#
loop_
_entity.id
_entity.type
_entity.pdbx_description
1 polymer ?
#
loop_
_entity_poly.entity_id
_entity_poly.type
_entity_poly.pdbx_seq_one_letter_code
_entity_poly.pdbx_strand_id
1 'polypeptide(L)' 'MDRPLTKALRLPLIEICVEGIDGLLAAQAAGADRVE' A
#
# COMPACT_ATOMS: atom_id res chain seq x y z
N MET A 1 0.72 -24.80 24.82
CA MET A 1 0.85 -23.37 24.42
C MET A 1 0.29 -23.26 23.02
N ASP A 2 -1.03 -23.36 22.95
CA ASP A 2 -1.85 -23.18 21.76
C ASP A 2 -1.58 -21.79 21.17
N ARG A 3 -0.79 -21.73 20.09
CA ARG A 3 -0.60 -20.49 19.34
C ARG A 3 -1.80 -20.37 18.40
N PRO A 4 -2.73 -19.42 18.63
CA PRO A 4 -3.85 -19.24 17.74
C PRO A 4 -3.32 -18.83 16.36
N LEU A 5 -3.89 -19.41 15.31
CA LEU A 5 -3.66 -19.03 13.91
C LEU A 5 -4.25 -17.64 13.60
N THR A 6 -4.03 -16.65 14.45
CA THR A 6 -4.12 -15.24 14.03
C THR A 6 -2.89 -14.96 13.17
N LYS A 7 -2.87 -15.51 11.96
CA LYS A 7 -2.01 -15.03 10.88
C LYS A 7 -2.38 -13.55 10.76
N ALA A 8 -1.56 -12.66 11.33
CA ALA A 8 -1.81 -11.23 11.28
C ALA A 8 -2.23 -10.89 9.85
N LEU A 9 -3.46 -10.41 9.68
CA LEU A 9 -4.01 -10.02 8.39
C LEU A 9 -3.14 -8.84 7.91
N ARG A 10 -2.02 -9.16 7.27
CA ARG A 10 -1.21 -8.19 6.56
C ARG A 10 -2.09 -7.73 5.41
N LEU A 11 -2.60 -6.51 5.53
CA LEU A 11 -3.27 -5.85 4.43
C LEU A 11 -2.32 -5.84 3.23
N PRO A 12 -2.82 -6.06 2.00
CA PRO A 12 -2.00 -5.94 0.81
C PRO A 12 -1.47 -4.51 0.72
N LEU A 13 -0.20 -4.37 0.36
CA LEU A 13 0.41 -3.07 0.07
C LEU A 13 0.20 -2.75 -1.41
N ILE A 14 -0.27 -1.55 -1.70
CA ILE A 14 -0.52 -1.05 -3.05
C ILE A 14 0.58 -0.07 -3.43
N GLU A 15 1.37 -0.43 -4.45
CA GLU A 15 2.36 0.44 -5.08
C GLU A 15 1.85 0.92 -6.44
N ILE A 16 2.05 2.21 -6.73
CA ILE A 16 1.69 2.82 -8.00
C ILE A 16 2.93 3.48 -8.60
N CYS A 17 3.38 3.02 -9.78
CA CYS A 17 4.41 3.72 -10.54
C CYS A 17 3.75 4.81 -11.38
N VAL A 18 4.30 6.04 -11.33
CA VAL A 18 3.75 7.20 -12.01
C VAL A 18 4.82 7.97 -12.76
N GLU A 19 4.42 8.60 -13.86
CA GLU A 19 5.30 9.53 -14.56
C GLU A 19 4.91 10.98 -14.20
N GLY A 20 5.86 11.71 -13.63
CA GLY A 20 5.69 13.11 -13.28
C GLY A 20 4.95 13.38 -11.95
N ILE A 21 4.91 14.66 -11.57
CA ILE A 21 4.46 15.11 -10.25
C ILE A 21 2.94 15.00 -10.10
N ASP A 22 2.18 15.23 -11.17
CA ASP A 22 0.72 15.16 -11.12
C ASP A 22 0.25 13.73 -10.81
N GLY A 23 0.93 12.73 -11.38
CA GLY A 23 0.71 11.32 -11.07
C GLY A 23 1.03 10.98 -9.61
N LEU A 24 2.13 11.52 -9.08
CA LEU A 24 2.51 11.36 -7.67
C LEU A 24 1.44 11.93 -6.72
N LEU A 25 1.01 13.16 -6.96
CA LEU A 25 -0.03 13.82 -6.17
C LEU A 25 -1.36 13.04 -6.22
N ALA A 26 -1.75 12.57 -7.40
CA ALA A 26 -2.97 11.78 -7.57
C ALA A 26 -2.89 10.42 -6.85
N ALA A 27 -1.77 9.70 -6.98
CA ALA A 27 -1.57 8.40 -6.34
C ALA A 27 -1.54 8.51 -4.80
N GLN A 28 -0.90 9.55 -4.26
CA GLN A 28 -0.91 9.82 -2.82
C GLN A 28 -2.31 10.18 -2.32
N ALA A 29 -3.04 11.03 -3.04
CA ALA A 29 -4.41 11.39 -2.69
C ALA A 29 -5.38 10.20 -2.74
N ALA A 30 -5.11 9.22 -3.60
CA ALA A 30 -5.88 7.98 -3.71
C ALA A 30 -5.56 6.93 -2.61
N GLY A 31 -4.53 7.17 -1.80
CA GLY A 31 -4.14 6.27 -0.71
C GLY A 31 -3.19 5.16 -1.11
N ALA A 32 -2.32 5.39 -2.10
CA ALA A 32 -1.21 4.48 -2.37
C ALA A 32 -0.29 4.37 -1.14
N ASP A 33 0.10 3.14 -0.78
CA ASP A 33 1.06 2.92 0.30
C ASP A 33 2.47 3.32 -0.14
N ARG A 34 2.78 3.14 -1.43
CA ARG A 34 4.04 3.52 -2.07
C ARG A 34 3.79 4.07 -3.46
N VAL A 35 4.59 5.06 -3.85
CA VAL A 35 4.59 5.63 -5.19
C VAL A 35 6.03 5.63 -5.69
N GLU A 36 6.25 5.13 -6.92
CA GLU A 36 7.53 5.16 -7.63
C GLU A 36 7.46 6.08 -8.84
#